data_AF-A0A7Z9I2G2-F1
#
_entry.id   AF-A0A7Z9I2G2-F1
#
_cell.length_a   1.000
_cell.length_b   1.000
_cell.length_c   1.000
_cell.angle_alpha   90.00
_cell.angle_beta   90.00
_cell.angle_gamma   90.00
#
_symmetry.space_group_name_H-M   'P 1'
#
loop_
_entity.id
_entity.type
_entity.pdbx_description
1 polymer ?
#
loop_
_entity_poly.entity_id
_entity_poly.type
_entity_poly.pdbx_seq_one_letter_code
_entity_poly.pdbx_strand_id
1 'polypeptide(L)'
;MFIEELKQIYSTFLAESNQFLSNNFNGGVPIPDEKIPLIFAGILFLVLLICFSGWYLLRNRFLKNKAPDELSGRAKEKHLEQLKKERAKELELRIKQEEKLQEEKEAAQLAKVEEREIELQEQIASMEEERRNKQVLQRDLEKEPEMEAPIEKEDSFFERLRKG
;
A
#
# COMPACT_ATOMS: atom_id res chain seq x y z
N MET A 1 -12.94 -76.47 2.08
CA MET A 1 -13.87 -75.50 2.70
C MET A 1 -13.94 -74.18 1.93
N PHE A 2 -13.01 -73.22 2.08
CA PHE A 2 -13.14 -71.90 1.42
C PHE A 2 -13.29 -71.93 -0.11
N ILE A 3 -12.57 -72.83 -0.80
CA ILE A 3 -12.64 -72.94 -2.28
C ILE A 3 -13.99 -73.51 -2.74
N GLU A 4 -14.57 -74.43 -1.98
CA GLU A 4 -15.87 -75.03 -2.30
C GLU A 4 -17.02 -74.04 -2.08
N GLU A 5 -16.94 -73.23 -1.01
CA GLU A 5 -17.89 -72.14 -0.75
C GLU A 5 -17.83 -71.09 -1.85
N LEU A 6 -16.63 -70.67 -2.26
CA LEU A 6 -16.47 -69.73 -3.38
C LEU A 6 -17.02 -70.29 -4.68
N LYS A 7 -16.81 -71.58 -4.95
CA LYS A 7 -17.36 -72.25 -6.13
C LYS A 7 -18.89 -72.27 -6.10
N GLN A 8 -19.48 -72.53 -4.93
CA GLN A 8 -20.93 -72.54 -4.74
C GLN A 8 -21.54 -71.13 -4.90
N ILE A 9 -20.89 -70.11 -4.35
CA ILE A 9 -21.30 -68.70 -4.52
C ILE A 9 -21.24 -68.33 -6.00
N TYR A 10 -20.12 -68.65 -6.67
CA TYR A 10 -19.94 -68.37 -8.09
C TYR A 10 -20.97 -69.08 -8.96
N SER A 11 -21.25 -70.37 -8.72
CA SER A 11 -22.26 -71.10 -9.50
C SER A 11 -23.68 -70.55 -9.28
N THR A 12 -24.01 -70.17 -8.04
CA THR A 12 -25.31 -69.57 -7.71
C THR A 12 -25.47 -68.22 -8.41
N PHE A 13 -24.45 -67.38 -8.35
CA PHE A 13 -24.41 -66.08 -9.02
C PHE A 13 -24.53 -66.21 -10.54
N LEU A 14 -23.85 -67.20 -11.12
CA LEU A 14 -23.84 -67.43 -12.57
C LEU A 14 -25.22 -67.89 -13.06
N ALA A 15 -25.91 -68.75 -12.29
CA ALA A 15 -27.28 -69.17 -12.59
C ALA A 15 -28.28 -68.01 -12.52
N GLU A 16 -28.22 -67.20 -11.46
CA GLU A 16 -29.10 -66.03 -11.29
C GLU A 16 -28.86 -64.98 -12.38
N SER A 17 -27.59 -64.72 -12.70
CA SER A 17 -27.22 -63.80 -13.78
C SER A 17 -27.65 -64.33 -15.15
N ASN A 18 -27.53 -65.65 -15.40
CA ASN A 18 -28.02 -66.25 -16.64
C ASN A 18 -29.54 -66.09 -16.76
N GLN A 19 -30.28 -66.35 -15.69
CA GLN A 19 -31.73 -66.13 -15.67
C GLN A 19 -32.10 -64.66 -15.93
N PHE A 20 -31.38 -63.73 -15.31
CA PHE A 20 -31.60 -62.30 -15.54
C PHE A 20 -31.30 -61.90 -16.99
N LEU A 21 -30.15 -62.30 -17.53
CA LEU A 21 -29.74 -61.96 -18.89
C LEU A 21 -30.67 -62.63 -19.92
N SER A 22 -31.05 -63.88 -19.67
CA SER A 22 -32.00 -64.62 -20.49
C SER A 22 -33.35 -63.91 -20.58
N ASN A 23 -33.91 -63.52 -19.43
CA ASN A 23 -35.22 -62.87 -19.37
C ASN A 23 -35.22 -61.48 -20.04
N ASN A 24 -34.14 -60.71 -19.88
CA ASN A 24 -34.08 -59.35 -20.42
C ASN A 24 -33.59 -59.29 -21.88
N PHE A 25 -32.71 -60.20 -22.29
CA PHE A 25 -31.99 -60.08 -23.56
C PHE A 25 -32.10 -61.31 -24.50
N ASN A 26 -32.58 -62.46 -24.01
CA ASN A 26 -32.70 -63.69 -24.80
C ASN A 26 -34.11 -64.31 -24.77
N GLY A 27 -35.14 -63.50 -24.48
CA GLY A 27 -36.55 -63.94 -24.51
C GLY A 27 -36.89 -65.07 -23.54
N GLY A 28 -36.15 -65.21 -22.44
CA GLY A 28 -36.34 -66.27 -21.44
C GLY A 28 -35.62 -67.58 -21.76
N VAL A 29 -34.88 -67.65 -22.88
CA VAL A 29 -34.06 -68.84 -23.23
C VAL A 29 -32.70 -68.78 -22.52
N PRO A 30 -32.32 -69.80 -21.72
CA PRO A 30 -31.05 -69.81 -21.01
C PRO A 30 -29.86 -69.71 -21.98
N ILE A 31 -28.89 -68.87 -21.62
CA ILE A 31 -27.68 -68.67 -22.41
C ILE A 31 -26.70 -69.81 -22.09
N PRO A 32 -25.98 -70.37 -23.09
CA PRO A 32 -24.97 -71.40 -22.84
C PRO A 32 -23.85 -70.91 -21.93
N ASP A 33 -23.46 -71.73 -20.96
CA ASP A 33 -22.44 -71.38 -19.96
C ASP A 33 -21.09 -70.99 -20.58
N GLU A 34 -20.75 -71.52 -21.75
CA GLU A 34 -19.54 -71.17 -22.51
C GLU A 34 -19.52 -69.71 -22.98
N LYS A 35 -20.70 -69.11 -23.21
CA LYS A 35 -20.85 -67.74 -23.73
C LYS A 35 -20.96 -66.70 -22.62
N ILE A 36 -21.40 -67.10 -21.42
CA ILE A 36 -21.62 -66.21 -20.29
C ILE A 36 -20.34 -65.45 -19.89
N PRO A 37 -19.15 -66.08 -19.76
CA PRO A 37 -17.91 -65.37 -19.47
C PRO A 37 -17.57 -64.29 -20.50
N LEU A 38 -17.84 -64.54 -21.79
CA LEU A 38 -17.58 -63.57 -22.86
C LEU A 38 -18.50 -62.35 -22.73
N ILE A 39 -19.77 -62.56 -22.39
CA ILE A 39 -20.73 -61.49 -22.15
C ILE A 39 -20.27 -60.64 -20.95
N PHE A 40 -19.88 -61.27 -19.85
CA PHE A 40 -19.35 -60.55 -18.69
C PHE A 40 -18.07 -59.78 -18.99
N ALA A 41 -17.14 -60.36 -19.77
CA ALA A 41 -15.94 -59.67 -20.21
C ALA A 41 -16.27 -58.43 -21.05
N GLY A 42 -17.26 -58.52 -21.95
CA GLY A 42 -17.77 -57.40 -22.73
C GLY A 42 -18.38 -56.30 -21.86
N ILE A 43 -19.22 -56.66 -20.89
CA ILE A 43 -19.82 -55.72 -19.93
C ILE A 43 -18.73 -55.03 -19.10
N LEU A 44 -17.76 -55.79 -18.59
CA LEU A 44 -16.64 -55.25 -17.80
C LEU A 44 -15.81 -54.27 -18.63
N PHE A 45 -15.51 -54.60 -19.88
CA PHE A 45 -14.80 -53.70 -20.80
C PHE A 45 -15.58 -52.42 -21.05
N LEU A 46 -16.91 -52.51 -21.23
CA LEU A 46 -17.77 -51.35 -21.44
C LEU A 46 -17.81 -50.45 -20.19
N VAL A 47 -17.89 -51.03 -19.00
CA VAL A 47 -17.79 -50.28 -17.73
C VAL A 47 -16.44 -49.59 -17.62
N LEU A 48 -15.34 -50.27 -17.93
CA LEU A 48 -14.00 -49.67 -17.94
C LEU A 48 -13.89 -48.50 -18.92
N LEU A 49 -14.46 -48.62 -20.12
CA LEU A 49 -14.50 -47.53 -21.10
C LEU A 49 -15.32 -46.34 -20.59
N ILE A 50 -16.48 -46.58 -19.96
CA ILE A 50 -17.29 -45.50 -19.37
C ILE A 50 -16.49 -44.81 -18.26
N CYS A 51 -15.90 -45.57 -17.34
CA CYS A 51 -15.06 -45.02 -16.28
C CYS A 51 -13.87 -44.23 -16.84
N PHE A 52 -13.18 -44.76 -17.85
CA PHE A 52 -12.06 -44.10 -18.49
C PHE A 52 -12.50 -42.83 -19.23
N SER A 53 -13.64 -42.86 -19.91
CA SER A 53 -14.20 -41.70 -20.59
C SER A 53 -14.65 -40.61 -19.60
N GLY A 54 -15.30 -40.97 -18.50
CA GLY A 54 -15.68 -40.05 -17.43
C GLY A 54 -14.45 -39.42 -16.78
N TRP A 55 -13.44 -40.24 -16.48
CA TRP A 55 -12.14 -39.77 -15.97
C TRP A 55 -11.44 -38.85 -16.97
N TYR A 56 -11.39 -39.22 -18.25
CA TYR A 56 -10.77 -38.43 -19.31
C TYR A 56 -11.49 -37.10 -19.52
N LEU A 57 -12.82 -37.09 -19.51
CA LEU A 57 -13.63 -35.88 -19.59
C LEU A 57 -13.42 -34.98 -18.38
N LEU A 58 -13.37 -35.55 -17.17
CA LEU A 58 -13.11 -34.81 -15.93
C LEU A 58 -11.71 -34.21 -15.94
N ARG A 59 -10.71 -34.98 -16.36
CA ARG A 59 -9.32 -34.54 -16.52
C ARG A 59 -9.18 -33.46 -17.59
N ASN A 60 -9.87 -33.62 -18.71
CA ASN A 60 -9.87 -32.61 -19.79
C ASN A 60 -10.58 -31.35 -19.34
N ARG A 61 -11.68 -31.43 -18.57
CA ARG A 61 -12.30 -30.25 -17.91
C ARG A 61 -11.35 -29.58 -16.92
N PHE A 62 -10.61 -30.35 -16.13
CA PHE A 62 -9.63 -29.79 -15.20
C PHE A 62 -8.49 -29.06 -15.94
N LEU A 63 -7.98 -29.63 -17.04
CA LEU A 63 -6.98 -28.98 -17.89
C LEU A 63 -7.55 -27.77 -18.63
N LYS A 64 -8.79 -27.85 -19.12
CA LYS A 64 -9.56 -26.74 -19.69
C LYS A 64 -10.04 -25.74 -18.65
N ASN A 65 -9.86 -25.96 -17.36
CA ASN A 65 -10.03 -24.94 -16.33
C ASN A 65 -8.68 -24.31 -15.96
N LYS A 66 -7.56 -25.03 -16.14
CA LYS A 66 -6.21 -24.44 -16.10
C LYS A 66 -5.89 -23.55 -17.31
N ALA A 67 -6.29 -23.93 -18.53
CA ALA A 67 -6.07 -23.13 -19.73
C ALA A 67 -6.77 -21.74 -19.74
N PRO A 68 -8.04 -21.59 -19.32
CA PRO A 68 -8.65 -20.28 -19.13
C PRO A 68 -8.07 -19.57 -17.92
N ASP A 69 -7.45 -20.26 -16.96
CA ASP A 69 -6.71 -19.63 -15.86
C ASP A 69 -5.37 -19.04 -16.33
N GLU A 70 -4.72 -19.61 -17.35
CA GLU A 70 -3.55 -19.01 -18.01
C GLU A 70 -3.93 -17.79 -18.89
N LEU A 71 -5.07 -17.83 -19.59
CA LEU A 71 -5.61 -16.66 -20.31
C LEU A 71 -6.14 -15.58 -19.35
N SER A 72 -6.79 -15.99 -18.25
CA SER A 72 -7.19 -15.15 -17.11
C SER A 72 -5.98 -14.54 -16.41
N GLY A 73 -4.90 -15.29 -16.24
CA GLY A 73 -3.64 -14.83 -15.68
C GLY A 73 -3.06 -13.69 -16.50
N ARG A 74 -3.02 -13.84 -17.83
CA ARG A 74 -2.57 -12.77 -18.74
C ARG A 74 -3.47 -11.52 -18.73
N ALA A 75 -4.78 -11.70 -18.56
CA ALA A 75 -5.72 -10.58 -18.42
C ALA A 75 -5.61 -9.88 -17.05
N LYS A 76 -5.42 -10.65 -15.97
CA LYS A 76 -5.18 -10.16 -14.61
C LYS A 76 -3.84 -9.44 -14.52
N GLU A 77 -2.79 -9.94 -15.15
CA GLU A 77 -1.49 -9.27 -15.25
C GLU A 77 -1.59 -7.92 -15.95
N LYS A 78 -2.31 -7.84 -17.09
CA LYS A 78 -2.56 -6.56 -17.77
C LYS A 78 -3.33 -5.57 -16.90
N HIS A 79 -4.33 -6.03 -16.16
CA HIS A 79 -5.03 -5.20 -15.19
C HIS A 79 -4.11 -4.72 -14.06
N LEU A 80 -3.23 -5.60 -13.57
CA LEU A 80 -2.30 -5.29 -12.49
C LEU A 80 -1.23 -4.28 -12.96
N GLU A 81 -0.75 -4.39 -14.20
CA GLU A 81 0.11 -3.39 -14.83
C GLU A 81 -0.57 -2.04 -15.02
N GLN A 82 -1.84 -2.03 -15.45
CA GLN A 82 -2.63 -0.80 -15.54
C GLN A 82 -2.81 -0.14 -14.17
N LEU A 83 -3.16 -0.91 -13.14
CA LEU A 83 -3.33 -0.42 -11.77
C LEU A 83 -2.02 0.11 -11.18
N LYS A 84 -0.89 -0.53 -11.49
CA LYS A 84 0.45 -0.02 -11.14
C LYS A 84 0.77 1.30 -11.84
N LYS A 85 0.43 1.44 -13.12
CA LYS A 85 0.62 2.68 -13.87
C LYS A 85 -0.28 3.80 -13.35
N GLU A 86 -1.53 3.49 -12.98
CA GLU A 86 -2.44 4.46 -12.38
C GLU A 86 -1.94 4.93 -11.02
N ARG A 87 -1.51 4.02 -10.14
CA ARG A 87 -0.90 4.37 -8.85
C ARG A 87 0.37 5.19 -9.01
N ALA A 88 1.22 4.87 -9.99
CA ALA A 88 2.43 5.65 -10.25
C ALA A 88 2.10 7.09 -10.65
N LYS A 89 1.09 7.28 -11.53
CA LYS A 89 0.61 8.62 -11.91
C LYS A 89 -0.01 9.37 -10.74
N GLU A 90 -0.78 8.70 -9.89
CA GLU A 90 -1.37 9.34 -8.70
C GLU A 90 -0.27 9.77 -7.71
N LEU A 91 0.75 8.94 -7.51
CA LEU A 91 1.90 9.27 -6.67
C LEU A 91 2.71 10.43 -7.24
N GLU A 92 2.98 10.44 -8.55
CA GLU A 92 3.66 11.57 -9.20
C GLU A 92 2.87 12.88 -9.04
N LEU A 93 1.54 12.84 -9.17
CA LEU A 93 0.69 14.00 -8.96
C LEU A 93 0.73 14.48 -7.50
N ARG A 94 0.72 13.55 -6.53
CA ARG A 94 0.85 13.90 -5.11
C ARG A 94 2.20 14.50 -4.78
N ILE A 95 3.28 13.90 -5.27
CA ILE A 95 4.65 14.42 -5.08
C ILE A 95 4.75 15.84 -5.66
N LYS A 96 4.23 16.06 -6.87
CA LYS A 96 4.23 17.38 -7.50
C LYS A 96 3.39 18.42 -6.73
N GLN A 97 2.32 18.00 -6.07
CA GLN A 97 1.53 18.89 -5.20
C GLN A 97 2.26 19.19 -3.90
N GLU A 98 2.89 18.19 -3.28
CA GLU A 98 3.68 18.38 -2.06
C GLU A 98 4.90 19.28 -2.30
N GLU A 99 5.59 19.11 -3.43
CA GLU A 99 6.73 19.95 -3.85
C GLU A 99 6.31 21.42 -3.99
N LYS A 100 5.20 21.70 -4.69
CA LYS A 100 4.66 23.07 -4.78
C LYS A 100 4.32 23.67 -3.43
N LEU A 101 3.74 22.87 -2.54
CA LEU A 101 3.36 23.33 -1.20
C LEU A 101 4.61 23.56 -0.34
N GLN A 102 5.68 22.79 -0.54
CA GLN A 102 6.98 23.05 0.07
C GLN A 102 7.62 24.33 -0.47
N GLU A 103 7.64 24.53 -1.79
CA GLU A 103 8.14 25.77 -2.41
C GLU A 103 7.38 27.01 -1.90
N GLU A 104 6.04 26.94 -1.79
CA GLU A 104 5.23 28.02 -1.22
C GLU A 104 5.56 28.28 0.26
N LYS A 105 5.81 27.23 1.05
CA LYS A 105 6.21 27.36 2.46
C LYS A 105 7.61 27.97 2.59
N GLU A 106 8.55 27.56 1.75
CA GLU A 106 9.91 28.10 1.73
C GLU A 106 9.88 29.57 1.29
N ALA A 107 9.12 29.91 0.24
CA ALA A 107 8.92 31.29 -0.20
C ALA A 107 8.28 32.15 0.90
N ALA A 108 7.28 31.63 1.61
CA ALA A 108 6.64 32.34 2.72
C ALA A 108 7.57 32.51 3.93
N GLN A 109 8.49 31.56 4.17
CA GLN A 109 9.50 31.71 5.21
C GLN A 109 10.56 32.73 4.80
N LEU A 110 11.01 32.70 3.55
CA LEU A 110 11.96 33.67 3.01
C LEU A 110 11.39 35.10 3.07
N ALA A 111 10.14 35.31 2.67
CA ALA A 111 9.49 36.61 2.76
C ALA A 111 9.41 37.14 4.21
N LYS A 112 9.12 36.26 5.19
CA LYS A 112 9.14 36.64 6.62
C LYS A 112 10.52 36.97 7.14
N VAL A 113 11.57 36.31 6.62
CA VAL A 113 12.95 36.60 6.98
C VAL A 113 13.38 37.93 6.37
N GLU A 114 13.00 38.19 5.12
CA GLU A 114 13.26 39.44 4.41
C GLU A 114 12.59 40.64 5.11
N GLU A 115 11.32 40.52 5.51
CA GLU A 115 10.63 41.56 6.30
C GLU A 115 11.36 41.86 7.62
N ARG A 116 11.83 40.82 8.32
CA ARG A 116 12.60 40.99 9.56
C ARG A 116 13.95 41.64 9.32
N GLU A 117 14.60 41.34 8.19
CA GLU A 117 15.87 41.95 7.82
C GLU A 117 15.69 43.45 7.53
N ILE A 118 14.62 43.82 6.83
CA ILE A 118 14.26 45.23 6.57
C ILE A 118 13.97 45.95 7.89
N GLU A 119 13.15 45.37 8.77
CA GLU A 119 12.83 45.96 10.08
C GLU A 119 14.09 46.17 10.94
N LEU A 120 15.01 45.19 10.94
CA LEU A 120 16.29 45.31 11.65
C LEU A 120 17.18 46.39 11.02
N GLN A 121 17.23 46.52 9.69
CA GLN A 121 17.97 47.58 9.02
C GLN A 121 17.40 48.97 9.37
N GLU A 122 16.08 49.13 9.42
CA GLU A 122 15.42 50.37 9.85
C GLU A 122 15.71 50.70 11.33
N GLN A 123 15.72 49.69 12.21
CA GLN A 123 16.11 49.89 13.62
C GLN A 123 17.59 50.30 13.75
N ILE A 124 18.48 49.72 12.95
CA ILE A 124 19.89 50.11 12.94
C ILE A 124 20.05 51.54 12.43
N ALA A 125 19.37 51.91 11.34
CA ALA A 125 19.40 53.26 10.79
C ALA A 125 18.87 54.30 11.79
N SER A 126 17.73 54.03 12.43
CA SER A 126 17.16 54.93 13.46
C SER A 126 18.06 55.04 14.69
N MET A 127 18.69 53.95 15.15
CA MET A 127 19.69 54.01 16.22
C MET A 127 20.95 54.79 15.80
N GLU A 128 21.38 54.70 14.54
CA GLU A 128 22.51 55.47 14.02
C GLU A 128 22.17 56.96 13.91
N GLU A 129 20.97 57.30 13.44
CA GLU A 129 20.45 58.68 13.44
C GLU A 129 20.33 59.24 14.86
N GLU A 130 19.81 58.47 15.81
CA GLU A 130 19.78 58.87 17.22
C GLU A 130 21.19 59.09 17.78
N ARG A 131 22.16 58.22 17.45
CA ARG A 131 23.55 58.37 17.87
C ARG A 131 24.18 59.62 17.25
N ARG A 132 23.92 59.89 15.97
CA ARG A 132 24.38 61.11 15.29
C ARG A 132 23.73 62.35 15.90
N ASN A 133 22.43 62.32 16.18
CA ASN A 133 21.72 63.42 16.82
C ASN A 133 22.25 63.67 18.24
N LYS A 134 22.48 62.63 19.05
CA LYS A 134 23.13 62.74 20.36
C LYS A 134 24.55 63.32 20.26
N GLN A 135 25.33 62.94 19.25
CA GLN A 135 26.66 63.54 19.00
C GLN A 135 26.57 65.01 18.56
N VAL A 136 25.57 65.38 17.75
CA VAL A 136 25.33 66.77 17.35
C VAL A 136 24.92 67.60 18.56
N LEU A 137 23.97 67.12 19.37
CA LEU A 137 23.56 67.77 20.62
C LEU A 137 24.72 67.89 21.62
N GLN A 138 25.63 66.90 21.69
CA GLN A 138 26.85 67.02 22.49
C GLN A 138 27.81 68.09 21.96
N ARG A 139 28.01 68.17 20.64
CA ARG A 139 28.82 69.24 20.01
C ARG A 139 28.19 70.62 20.15
N ASP A 140 26.88 70.72 20.19
CA ASP A 140 26.15 71.96 20.40
C ASP A 140 26.19 72.40 21.88
N LEU A 141 26.17 71.44 22.83
CA LEU A 141 26.47 71.71 24.25
C LEU A 141 27.93 72.15 24.48
N GLU A 142 28.86 71.67 23.66
CA GLU A 142 30.28 72.04 23.71
C GLU A 142 30.58 73.39 23.01
N LYS A 143 29.56 74.04 22.42
CA LYS A 143 29.67 75.27 21.60
C LYS A 143 28.95 76.50 22.14
N GLU A 144 28.72 76.59 23.45
CA GLU A 144 28.64 77.89 24.14
C GLU A 144 29.72 77.98 25.22
N PRO A 145 30.34 79.16 25.39
CA PRO A 145 31.78 79.26 25.55
C PRO A 145 32.26 79.09 26.99
N GLU A 146 33.45 78.49 27.14
CA GLU A 146 34.31 78.72 28.29
C GLU A 146 34.57 80.23 28.46
N MET A 147 34.12 80.80 29.58
CA MET A 147 34.69 82.03 30.14
C MET A 147 35.23 81.73 31.55
N GLU A 148 36.54 81.56 31.59
CA GLU A 148 37.50 82.12 32.55
C GLU A 148 36.98 82.50 33.96
N ALA A 149 37.35 81.66 34.95
CA ALA A 149 38.10 81.93 36.19
C ALA A 149 38.14 83.37 36.82
N PRO A 150 38.60 83.55 38.08
CA PRO A 150 38.46 82.77 39.33
C PRO A 150 38.13 83.67 40.58
N ILE A 151 38.09 83.05 41.77
CA ILE A 151 38.21 83.64 43.13
C ILE A 151 36.98 84.37 43.72
N GLU A 152 36.47 83.86 44.84
CA GLU A 152 36.56 84.47 46.18
C GLU A 152 35.29 84.32 47.04
N LYS A 153 35.48 83.65 48.19
CA LYS A 153 34.78 83.77 49.49
C LYS A 153 33.29 84.10 49.48
N GLU A 154 32.48 83.19 49.98
CA GLU A 154 31.40 83.60 50.88
C GLU A 154 31.05 82.53 51.90
N ASP A 155 30.98 83.01 53.13
CA ASP A 155 30.92 82.29 54.38
C ASP A 155 29.58 81.55 54.60
N SER A 156 29.69 80.44 55.34
CA SER A 156 28.84 80.16 56.49
C SER A 156 27.31 80.20 56.30
N PHE A 157 26.77 79.19 55.59
CA PHE A 157 25.40 78.74 55.84
C PHE A 157 25.37 77.45 56.68
N PHE A 158 26.25 76.49 56.35
CA PHE A 158 26.34 75.21 57.05
C PHE A 158 26.93 75.32 58.47
N GLU A 159 27.75 76.34 58.75
CA GLU A 159 28.30 76.57 60.08
C GLU A 159 27.27 77.14 61.07
N ARG A 160 26.28 77.90 60.56
CA ARG A 160 25.19 78.47 61.37
C ARG A 160 24.18 77.42 61.83
N LEU A 161 23.98 76.35 61.04
CA LEU A 161 23.06 75.26 61.36
C LEU A 161 23.58 74.29 62.43
N ARG A 162 24.88 74.31 62.75
CA ARG A 162 25.49 73.40 63.74
C ARG A 162 25.54 73.95 65.17
N LYS A 163 25.19 75.23 65.36
CA LYS A 163 25.14 75.89 66.68
C LYS A 163 23.73 76.35 67.10
N GLY A 164 22.68 75.83 66.45
CA GLY A 164 21.29 75.98 66.87
C GLY A 164 20.89 74.89 67.85
#